data_AF-A0A063ZCS8-F1
#
_entry.id   AF-A0A063ZCS8-F1
#
_cell.length_a   1.000
_cell.length_b   1.000
_cell.length_c   1.000
_cell.angle_alpha   90.00
_cell.angle_beta   90.00
_cell.angle_gamma   90.00
#
_symmetry.space_group_name_H-M   'P 1'
#
loop_
_entity.id
_entity.type
_entity.pdbx_description
1 polymer ?
#
loop_
_entity_poly.entity_id
_entity_poly.type
_entity_poly.pdbx_seq_one_letter_code
_entity_poly.pdbx_strand_id
1 'polypeptide(L)'
;MKPPETVIRDTTGTRASSGKREPIIDVVMRMAGQQMESRPWQQTMVRKTNNQEEQFNPDKIRRSVQNAGANQQLADEITQQIQGSTHSGMTTTEIDNSVQDILKQKDMDAYNNWMRWKEQHQKMQ
;
A
#
# COMPACT_ATOMS: atom_id res chain seq x y z
N MET A 1 -59.85 -2.98 -21.32
CA MET A 1 -58.86 -3.87 -21.95
C MET A 1 -57.64 -3.02 -22.32
N LYS A 2 -56.48 -3.30 -21.73
CA LYS A 2 -55.21 -2.56 -21.94
C LYS A 2 -54.52 -3.02 -23.23
N PRO A 3 -53.98 -2.11 -24.05
CA PRO A 3 -52.90 -2.41 -24.99
C PRO A 3 -51.50 -2.31 -24.32
N PRO A 4 -50.48 -3.02 -24.83
CA PRO A 4 -49.18 -3.19 -24.18
C PRO A 4 -48.23 -1.99 -24.36
N GLU A 5 -47.29 -1.90 -23.42
CA GLU A 5 -46.39 -0.78 -23.12
C GLU A 5 -45.42 -0.41 -24.26
N THR A 6 -45.35 0.90 -24.52
CA THR A 6 -44.43 1.53 -25.48
C THR A 6 -43.01 1.57 -24.90
N VAL A 7 -42.12 0.83 -25.54
CA VAL A 7 -40.66 0.90 -25.37
C VAL A 7 -40.16 2.27 -25.82
N ILE A 8 -39.74 3.10 -24.86
CA ILE A 8 -39.07 4.39 -25.12
C ILE A 8 -37.59 4.12 -25.41
N ARG A 9 -37.11 4.64 -26.53
CA ARG A 9 -35.73 4.61 -27.00
C ARG A 9 -35.19 6.03 -26.88
N ASP A 10 -34.26 6.25 -25.95
CA ASP A 10 -33.51 7.51 -25.82
C ASP A 10 -32.13 7.29 -26.49
N THR A 11 -31.86 7.90 -27.64
CA THR A 11 -31.15 9.18 -27.87
C THR A 11 -29.64 9.13 -27.57
N THR A 12 -28.84 9.56 -28.57
CA THR A 12 -27.50 10.19 -28.46
C THR A 12 -26.38 9.36 -27.80
N GLY A 13 -25.39 8.82 -28.51
CA GLY A 13 -24.41 9.58 -29.29
C GLY A 13 -23.41 10.26 -28.36
N THR A 14 -22.17 9.75 -28.23
CA THR A 14 -20.97 10.55 -27.94
C THR A 14 -19.69 9.81 -28.34
N ARG A 15 -19.08 10.41 -29.35
CA ARG A 15 -17.69 10.49 -29.80
C ARG A 15 -16.61 10.19 -28.74
N ALA A 16 -15.55 9.53 -29.22
CA ALA A 16 -14.27 9.32 -28.54
C ALA A 16 -13.75 10.57 -27.81
N SER A 17 -13.28 10.38 -26.58
CA SER A 17 -12.42 11.33 -25.87
C SER A 17 -11.25 10.58 -25.23
N SER A 18 -10.09 11.21 -25.38
CA SER A 18 -8.74 10.71 -25.18
C SER A 18 -8.52 9.91 -23.90
N GLY A 19 -7.69 8.87 -24.04
CA GLY A 19 -7.03 8.20 -22.93
C GLY A 19 -6.33 9.20 -22.02
N LYS A 20 -6.94 9.45 -20.87
CA LYS A 20 -6.29 10.02 -19.70
C LYS A 20 -6.20 8.87 -18.70
N ARG A 21 -4.97 8.44 -18.41
CA ARG A 21 -4.67 7.55 -17.29
C ARG A 21 -5.12 8.28 -16.03
N GLU A 22 -6.26 7.89 -15.49
CA GLU A 22 -6.73 8.38 -14.21
C GLU A 22 -5.71 7.95 -13.13
N PRO A 23 -5.25 8.86 -12.26
CA PRO A 23 -4.35 8.48 -11.19
C PRO A 23 -5.10 7.57 -10.23
N ILE A 24 -4.44 6.48 -9.83
CA ILE A 24 -4.95 5.32 -9.07
C ILE A 24 -5.64 5.71 -7.72
N ILE A 25 -5.49 6.97 -7.32
CA ILE A 25 -6.09 7.60 -6.14
C ILE A 25 -7.62 7.73 -6.18
N ASP A 26 -8.28 7.74 -7.35
CA ASP A 26 -9.74 7.96 -7.42
C ASP A 26 -10.56 6.68 -7.18
N VAL A 27 -10.02 5.51 -7.57
CA VAL A 27 -10.70 4.21 -7.41
C VAL A 27 -10.89 3.84 -5.93
N VAL A 28 -9.94 4.21 -5.07
CA VAL A 28 -10.01 3.93 -3.63
C VAL A 28 -11.12 4.71 -2.91
N MET A 29 -11.59 5.84 -3.45
CA MET A 29 -12.64 6.65 -2.77
C MET A 29 -14.07 6.13 -2.97
N ARG A 30 -14.34 5.28 -3.97
CA ARG A 30 -15.73 4.89 -4.33
C ARG A 30 -16.28 3.65 -3.61
N MET A 31 -15.47 2.92 -2.86
CA MET A 31 -15.86 1.66 -2.19
C MET A 31 -15.98 1.77 -0.65
N ALA A 32 -15.92 2.97 -0.08
CA ALA A 32 -15.92 3.18 1.37
C ALA A 32 -17.33 3.43 1.96
N GLY A 33 -18.33 2.68 1.50
CA GLY A 33 -19.70 2.71 2.04
C GLY A 33 -19.92 1.85 3.29
N GLN A 34 -18.91 1.13 3.77
CA GLN A 34 -19.01 0.29 4.96
C GLN A 34 -17.72 0.40 5.79
N GLN A 35 -17.83 1.11 6.91
CA GLN A 35 -16.88 1.16 8.03
C GLN A 35 -15.54 1.87 7.72
N MET A 36 -15.58 3.21 7.73
CA MET A 36 -14.43 4.03 8.12
C MET A 36 -14.17 3.84 9.62
N GLU A 37 -13.54 2.74 10.00
CA GLU A 37 -12.66 2.78 11.17
C GLU A 37 -11.35 3.40 10.69
N SER A 38 -11.07 4.62 11.14
CA SER A 38 -9.78 5.29 10.91
C SER A 38 -8.67 4.32 11.29
N ARG A 39 -7.97 3.76 10.31
CA ARG A 39 -6.91 2.80 10.62
C ARG A 39 -5.85 3.57 11.43
N PRO A 40 -5.44 3.10 12.61
CA PRO A 40 -4.64 3.89 13.57
C PRO A 40 -3.33 4.41 12.96
N TRP A 41 -2.80 3.68 12.00
CA TRP A 41 -1.58 4.01 11.28
C TRP A 41 -1.74 5.11 10.20
N GLN A 42 -2.97 5.48 9.81
CA GLN A 42 -3.20 6.56 8.83
C GLN A 42 -2.83 7.95 9.38
N GLN A 43 -2.72 8.11 10.69
CA GLN A 43 -2.27 9.37 11.29
C GLN A 43 -0.81 9.31 11.74
N THR A 44 -0.14 8.18 11.51
CA THR A 44 1.24 7.97 11.95
C THR A 44 2.20 8.59 10.95
N MET A 45 2.98 9.57 11.41
CA MET A 45 4.02 10.23 10.62
C MET A 45 5.38 9.62 10.96
N VAL A 46 6.09 9.15 9.93
CA VAL A 46 7.42 8.56 10.04
C VAL A 46 8.48 9.49 9.47
N ARG A 47 9.65 9.53 10.11
CA ARG A 47 10.75 10.40 9.72
C ARG A 47 11.74 9.69 8.80
N LYS A 48 11.98 10.26 7.65
CA LYS A 48 13.06 9.82 6.76
C LYS A 48 14.41 10.33 7.24
N THR A 49 15.48 9.74 6.72
CA THR A 49 16.87 10.15 6.97
C THR A 49 17.15 11.61 6.61
N ASN A 50 16.42 12.18 5.65
CA ASN A 50 16.50 13.58 5.25
C ASN A 50 15.66 14.53 6.13
N ASN A 51 15.22 14.09 7.32
CA ASN A 51 14.29 14.79 8.22
C ASN A 51 12.91 15.09 7.63
N GLN A 52 12.56 14.55 6.44
CA GLN A 52 11.20 14.68 5.93
C GLN A 52 10.27 13.72 6.64
N GLU A 53 9.09 14.21 6.99
CA GLU A 53 8.03 13.39 7.55
C GLU A 53 7.14 12.87 6.41
N GLU A 54 6.89 11.56 6.41
CA GLU A 54 5.97 10.90 5.48
C GLU A 54 4.89 10.17 6.27
N GLN A 55 3.69 10.10 5.74
CA GLN A 55 2.65 9.24 6.28
C GLN A 55 3.10 7.78 6.19
N PHE A 56 3.04 7.06 7.31
CA PHE A 56 3.31 5.64 7.32
C PHE A 56 2.32 4.91 6.41
N ASN A 57 2.87 4.14 5.48
CA ASN A 57 2.07 3.35 4.57
C ASN A 57 2.47 1.87 4.69
N PRO A 58 1.61 1.02 5.28
CA PRO A 58 1.91 -0.40 5.44
C PRO A 58 1.99 -1.16 4.12
N ASP A 59 1.31 -0.71 3.06
CA ASP A 59 1.43 -1.34 1.74
C ASP A 59 2.85 -1.24 1.18
N LYS A 60 3.61 -0.21 1.58
CA LYS A 60 5.04 -0.11 1.23
C LYS A 60 5.85 -1.23 1.88
N ILE A 61 5.58 -1.52 3.15
CA ILE A 61 6.23 -2.61 3.87
C ILE A 61 5.90 -3.94 3.21
N ARG A 62 4.62 -4.22 2.98
CA ARG A 62 4.19 -5.47 2.32
C ARG A 62 4.89 -5.66 0.98
N ARG A 63 4.90 -4.62 0.13
CA ARG A 63 5.56 -4.68 -1.19
C ARG A 63 7.06 -4.90 -1.08
N SER A 64 7.75 -4.19 -0.18
CA SER A 64 9.19 -4.40 0.01
C SER A 64 9.49 -5.82 0.48
N VAL A 65 8.68 -6.37 1.38
CA VAL A 65 8.85 -7.73 1.91
C VAL A 65 8.61 -8.77 0.82
N GLN A 66 7.57 -8.59 -0.01
CA GLN A 66 7.31 -9.43 -1.17
C GLN A 66 8.42 -9.34 -2.23
N ASN A 67 8.98 -8.15 -2.45
CA ASN A 67 10.10 -7.95 -3.37
C ASN A 67 11.37 -8.65 -2.90
N ALA A 68 11.54 -8.83 -1.58
CA ALA A 68 12.60 -9.66 -1.01
C ALA A 68 12.35 -11.17 -1.17
N GLY A 69 11.22 -11.58 -1.74
CA GLY A 69 10.89 -12.98 -1.99
C GLY A 69 10.08 -13.64 -0.88
N ALA A 70 9.65 -12.90 0.14
CA ALA A 70 8.71 -13.43 1.13
C ALA A 70 7.36 -13.74 0.47
N ASN A 71 6.72 -14.83 0.89
CA ASN A 71 5.38 -15.16 0.43
C ASN A 71 4.34 -14.14 0.95
N GLN A 72 3.14 -14.16 0.36
CA GLN A 72 2.09 -13.19 0.71
C GLN A 72 1.70 -13.27 2.20
N GLN A 73 1.57 -14.47 2.76
CA GLN A 73 1.18 -14.66 4.16
C GLN A 73 2.21 -14.06 5.13
N LEU A 74 3.50 -14.30 4.89
CA LEU A 74 4.60 -13.76 5.69
C LEU A 74 4.68 -12.24 5.54
N ALA A 75 4.46 -11.72 4.33
CA ALA A 75 4.42 -10.28 4.10
C ALA A 75 3.27 -9.60 4.85
N ASP A 76 2.09 -10.21 4.86
CA ASP A 76 0.94 -9.72 5.63
C ASP A 76 1.21 -9.78 7.14
N GLU A 77 1.78 -10.88 7.64
CA GLU A 77 2.14 -11.04 9.05
C GLU A 77 3.16 -9.98 9.50
N ILE A 78 4.24 -9.80 8.75
CA ILE A 78 5.26 -8.77 9.02
C ILE A 78 4.61 -7.39 9.01
N THR A 79 3.78 -7.10 7.99
CA THR A 79 3.12 -5.80 7.87
C THR A 79 2.23 -5.50 9.07
N GLN A 80 1.48 -6.49 9.57
CA GLN A 80 0.66 -6.34 10.78
C GLN A 80 1.51 -6.11 12.04
N GLN A 81 2.62 -6.84 12.20
CA GLN A 81 3.52 -6.64 13.33
C GLN A 81 4.12 -5.22 13.32
N ILE A 82 4.58 -4.77 12.14
CA ILE A 82 5.14 -3.43 11.97
C ILE A 82 4.07 -2.36 12.21
N GLN A 83 2.84 -2.54 11.72
CA GLN A 83 1.74 -1.63 12.03
C GLN A 83 1.51 -1.48 13.54
N GLY A 84 1.58 -2.58 14.29
CA GLY A 84 1.39 -2.58 15.74
C GLY A 84 2.54 -1.93 16.51
N SER A 85 3.77 -1.98 15.98
CA SER A 85 4.96 -1.37 16.60
C SER A 85 5.26 0.05 16.11
N THR A 86 4.70 0.46 14.98
CA THR A 86 4.96 1.80 14.41
C THR A 86 4.21 2.87 15.19
N HIS A 87 4.93 3.91 15.60
CA HIS A 87 4.38 5.09 16.25
C HIS A 87 4.89 6.38 15.60
N SER A 88 4.21 7.49 15.85
CA SER A 88 4.61 8.79 15.29
C SER A 88 6.00 9.19 15.76
N GLY A 89 6.79 9.76 14.85
CA GLY A 89 8.19 10.12 15.09
C GLY A 89 9.18 8.97 14.89
N MET A 90 8.71 7.73 14.69
CA MET A 90 9.56 6.61 14.30
C MET A 90 10.19 6.88 12.93
N THR A 91 11.46 6.57 12.79
CA THR A 91 12.18 6.75 11.55
C THR A 91 11.95 5.59 10.58
N THR A 92 12.08 5.85 9.28
CA THR A 92 12.05 4.78 8.27
C THR A 92 13.12 3.73 8.51
N THR A 93 14.28 4.13 9.04
CA THR A 93 15.36 3.21 9.42
C THR A 93 14.96 2.28 10.56
N GLU A 94 14.24 2.78 11.58
CA GLU A 94 13.73 1.94 12.68
C GLU A 94 12.68 0.94 12.19
N ILE A 95 11.82 1.36 11.27
CA ILE A 95 10.85 0.47 10.62
C ILE A 95 11.57 -0.61 9.80
N ASP A 96 12.54 -0.21 8.98
CA ASP A 96 13.32 -1.15 8.17
C ASP A 96 14.08 -2.15 9.05
N ASN A 97 14.64 -1.71 10.17
CA ASN A 97 15.33 -2.59 11.13
C ASN A 97 14.37 -3.59 11.75
N SER A 98 13.16 -3.14 12.12
CA SER A 98 12.12 -4.03 12.64
C SER A 98 11.72 -5.09 11.61
N VAL A 99 11.58 -4.71 10.33
CA VAL A 99 11.28 -5.66 9.23
C VAL A 99 12.41 -6.68 9.07
N GLN A 100 13.67 -6.21 9.09
CA GLN A 100 14.85 -7.06 8.99
C GLN A 100 14.92 -8.07 10.13
N ASP A 101 14.67 -7.65 11.36
CA ASP A 101 14.71 -8.53 12.53
C ASP A 101 13.66 -9.64 12.44
N ILE A 102 12.44 -9.31 12.00
CA ILE A 102 11.38 -10.30 11.80
C ILE A 102 11.73 -11.26 10.66
N LEU A 103 12.21 -10.75 9.52
CA LEU A 103 12.65 -11.57 8.39
C LEU A 103 13.77 -12.53 8.82
N LYS A 104 14.78 -12.04 9.55
CA LYS A 104 15.89 -12.86 10.04
C LYS A 104 15.44 -14.02 10.92
N GLN A 105 14.35 -13.86 11.67
CA GLN A 105 13.77 -14.91 12.52
C GLN A 105 12.88 -15.89 11.76
N LYS A 106 12.14 -15.40 10.75
CA LYS A 106 11.07 -16.17 10.07
C LYS A 106 11.54 -16.83 8.78
N ASP A 107 12.34 -16.12 7.99
CA ASP A 107 12.76 -16.52 6.66
C ASP A 107 14.13 -15.91 6.31
N MET A 108 15.18 -16.72 6.49
CA MET A 108 16.56 -16.31 6.25
C MET A 108 16.83 -16.02 4.76
N ASP A 109 16.13 -16.66 3.83
CA ASP A 109 16.32 -16.45 2.40
C ASP A 109 15.73 -15.09 1.99
N ALA A 110 14.52 -14.78 2.46
CA ALA A 110 13.91 -13.47 2.28
C ALA A 110 14.75 -12.36 2.95
N TYR A 111 15.33 -12.62 4.13
CA TYR A 111 16.29 -11.70 4.77
C TYR A 111 17.53 -11.46 3.90
N ASN A 112 18.15 -12.49 3.36
CA ASN A 112 19.33 -12.36 2.51
C ASN A 112 19.04 -11.55 1.24
N ASN A 113 17.88 -11.79 0.62
CA ASN A 113 17.41 -11.02 -0.53
C ASN A 113 17.11 -9.56 -0.16
N TRP A 114 16.50 -9.32 1.00
CA TRP A 114 16.27 -7.99 1.54
C TRP A 114 17.59 -7.23 1.72
N MET A 115 18.61 -7.87 2.29
CA MET A 115 19.93 -7.25 2.47
C MET A 115 20.58 -6.88 1.14
N ARG A 116 20.46 -7.73 0.12
CA ARG A 116 20.93 -7.43 -1.24
C ARG A 116 20.16 -6.25 -1.87
N TRP A 117 18.84 -6.22 -1.70
CA TRP A 117 17.99 -5.13 -2.16
C TRP A 117 18.37 -3.80 -1.49
N LYS A 118 18.60 -3.83 -0.17
CA LYS A 118 19.01 -2.67 0.63
C LYS A 118 20.36 -2.13 0.18
N GLU A 119 21.35 -2.99 -0.06
CA GLU A 119 22.68 -2.58 -0.57
C GLU A 119 22.58 -1.88 -1.94
N GLN A 120 21.68 -2.34 -2.81
CA GLN A 120 21.45 -1.70 -4.12
C GLN A 120 20.75 -0.35 -4.02
N HIS A 121 19.79 -0.20 -3.10
CA HIS A 121 19.02 1.05 -2.95
C HIS A 121 19.74 2.10 -2.09
N GLN A 122 20.63 1.66 -1.18
CA GLN A 122 21.43 2.56 -0.33
C GLN A 122 22.51 3.32 -1.12
N LYS A 123 22.88 2.87 -2.32
CA LYS A 123 23.82 3.57 -3.22
C LYS A 123 23.20 4.71 -4.04
N MET A 124 21.88 4.91 -3.95
CA MET A 124 21.13 5.91 -4.74
C MET A 124 20.48 7.02 -3.89
N GLN A 125 20.82 7.13 -2.61
CA GLN A 125 20.44 8.23 -1.70
C GLN A 125 21.66 9.09 -1.42
#